data_AF-A0A8T3YQ80-F1
#
_entry.id   AF-A0A8T3YQ80-F1
#
_cell.length_a   1.000
_cell.length_b   1.000
_cell.length_c   1.000
_cell.angle_alpha   90.00
_cell.angle_beta   90.00
_cell.angle_gamma   90.00
#
_symmetry.space_group_name_H-M   'P 1'
#
loop_
_entity.id
_entity.type
_entity.pdbx_description
1 polymer ?
#
loop_
_entity_poly.entity_id
_entity_poly.type
_entity_poly.pdbx_seq_one_letter_code
_entity_poly.pdbx_strand_id
1 'polypeptide(L)'
;MDFPKIVKKVESCAAYATHKKTHPHIFLAHIFYLDDPANKDSCQAGYYDSAHQRMTTFVVSGDTIETIPDQEVLQDPETPIQPLDITHVAHDEHAILTAAQEVITLHHPKAFPIKRFFIIQNSNLGEIYNVSYLTQTFSSVNIKLAIRDLSVLKHSESQLMNFDKGEQTLKDRAQKHLSRPEADIKRFSRDTGK
;
A
#
# COMPACT_ATOMS: atom_id res chain seq x y z
N MET A 1 17.15 11.74 -2.75
CA MET A 1 17.67 10.39 -2.46
C MET A 1 18.24 9.79 -3.72
N ASP A 2 19.33 9.06 -3.56
CA ASP A 2 20.01 8.33 -4.63
C ASP A 2 19.76 6.83 -4.40
N PHE A 3 18.74 6.29 -5.07
CA PHE A 3 18.32 4.88 -4.91
C PHE A 3 19.40 3.88 -5.30
N PRO A 4 20.15 4.06 -6.42
CA PRO A 4 21.32 3.23 -6.72
C PRO A 4 22.35 3.19 -5.59
N LYS A 5 22.65 4.33 -4.97
CA LYS A 5 23.58 4.38 -3.83
C LYS A 5 23.05 3.65 -2.60
N ILE A 6 21.74 3.73 -2.34
CA ILE A 6 21.07 2.98 -1.26
C ILE A 6 21.22 1.47 -1.48
N VAL A 7 20.90 0.97 -2.67
CA VAL A 7 20.99 -0.46 -3.00
C VAL A 7 22.42 -0.94 -2.84
N LYS A 8 23.40 -0.20 -3.39
CA LYS A 8 24.82 -0.51 -3.23
C LYS A 8 25.23 -0.57 -1.75
N LYS A 9 24.70 0.31 -0.91
CA LYS A 9 24.95 0.29 0.53
C LYS A 9 24.43 -0.99 1.17
N VAL A 10 23.21 -1.40 0.84
CA VAL A 10 22.64 -2.67 1.31
C VAL A 10 23.47 -3.86 0.85
N GLU A 11 23.80 -3.93 -0.44
CA GLU A 11 24.54 -5.06 -1.01
C GLU A 11 25.97 -5.19 -0.47
N SER A 12 26.54 -4.08 0.02
CA SER A 12 27.85 -4.05 0.67
C SER A 12 27.84 -4.42 2.16
N CYS A 13 26.68 -4.53 2.78
CA CYS A 13 26.58 -4.73 4.22
C CYS A 13 26.72 -6.21 4.63
N ALA A 14 27.22 -6.45 5.85
CA ALA A 14 27.43 -7.81 6.36
C ALA A 14 26.13 -8.62 6.51
N ALA A 15 25.02 -7.94 6.83
CA ALA A 15 23.71 -8.58 6.96
C ALA A 15 23.23 -9.14 5.61
N TYR A 16 23.33 -8.35 4.54
CA TYR A 16 23.02 -8.80 3.19
C TYR A 16 23.94 -9.95 2.74
N ALA A 17 25.26 -9.80 2.93
CA ALA A 17 26.20 -10.85 2.56
C ALA A 17 25.94 -12.18 3.28
N THR A 18 25.48 -12.12 4.54
CA THR A 18 25.08 -13.31 5.31
C THR A 18 23.79 -13.90 4.75
N HIS A 19 22.79 -13.06 4.49
CA HIS A 19 21.50 -13.49 3.96
C HIS A 19 21.62 -14.10 2.55
N LYS A 20 22.45 -13.52 1.66
CA LYS A 20 22.71 -14.04 0.31
C LYS A 20 23.37 -15.43 0.31
N LYS A 21 24.13 -15.78 1.36
CA LYS A 21 24.74 -17.12 1.49
C LYS A 21 23.71 -18.20 1.79
N THR A 22 22.70 -17.90 2.61
CA THR A 22 21.63 -18.85 2.94
C THR A 22 20.50 -18.83 1.91
N HIS A 23 20.37 -17.74 1.15
CA HIS A 23 19.33 -17.56 0.14
C HIS A 23 19.97 -17.15 -1.21
N PRO A 24 20.58 -18.10 -1.94
CA PRO A 24 21.35 -17.79 -3.15
C PRO A 24 20.48 -17.21 -4.28
N HIS A 25 19.17 -17.45 -4.27
CA HIS A 25 18.21 -17.02 -5.28
C HIS A 25 17.52 -15.69 -5.00
N ILE A 26 18.02 -14.90 -4.03
CA ILE A 26 17.47 -13.57 -3.77
C ILE A 26 17.82 -12.56 -4.86
N PHE A 27 16.89 -11.65 -5.13
CA PHE A 27 17.07 -10.49 -5.99
C PHE A 27 16.34 -9.26 -5.44
N LEU A 28 16.77 -8.06 -5.82
CA LEU A 28 16.07 -6.82 -5.47
C LEU A 28 14.69 -6.81 -6.14
N ALA A 29 13.63 -6.80 -5.35
CA ALA A 29 12.26 -6.81 -5.84
C ALA A 29 11.65 -5.41 -5.84
N HIS A 30 11.94 -4.61 -4.80
CA HIS A 30 11.39 -3.26 -4.70
C HIS A 30 12.24 -2.32 -3.84
N ILE A 31 11.97 -1.03 -4.02
CA ILE A 31 12.34 0.03 -3.08
C ILE A 31 11.08 0.75 -2.62
N PHE A 32 10.86 0.85 -1.32
CA PHE A 32 9.74 1.58 -0.73
C PHE A 32 10.25 2.88 -0.08
N TYR A 33 9.54 3.97 -0.37
CA TYR A 33 9.80 5.29 0.21
C TYR A 33 8.50 5.87 0.77
N LEU A 34 8.55 6.35 2.01
CA LEU A 34 7.44 7.01 2.69
C LEU A 34 7.74 8.50 2.81
N ASP A 35 6.92 9.32 2.16
CA ASP A 35 7.06 10.77 2.19
C ASP A 35 6.40 11.32 3.46
N ASP A 36 7.12 11.24 4.56
CA ASP A 36 6.78 11.91 5.80
C ASP A 36 8.02 12.48 6.53
N PRO A 37 7.85 13.47 7.43
CA PRO A 37 8.98 14.09 8.12
C PRO A 37 9.79 13.14 9.01
N ALA A 38 9.18 12.05 9.50
CA ALA A 38 9.84 11.09 10.38
C ALA A 38 10.74 10.11 9.59
N ASN A 39 10.42 9.88 8.31
CA ASN A 39 11.08 8.92 7.43
C ASN A 39 11.80 9.59 6.25
N LYS A 40 11.95 10.92 6.27
CA LYS A 40 12.54 11.70 5.15
C LYS A 40 13.91 11.22 4.67
N ASP A 41 14.69 10.58 5.55
CA ASP A 41 16.04 10.05 5.29
C ASP A 41 16.07 8.51 5.31
N SER A 42 14.89 7.89 5.26
CA SER A 42 14.70 6.44 5.33
C SER A 42 14.07 5.88 4.06
N CYS A 43 14.51 4.70 3.67
CA CYS A 43 13.89 3.92 2.61
C CYS A 43 14.05 2.43 2.93
N GLN A 44 13.30 1.59 2.23
CA GLN A 44 13.35 0.16 2.41
C GLN A 44 13.69 -0.52 1.09
N ALA A 45 14.66 -1.43 1.09
CA ALA A 45 14.99 -2.27 -0.05
C ALA A 45 14.57 -3.71 0.24
N GLY A 46 13.61 -4.22 -0.53
CA GLY A 46 13.11 -5.58 -0.39
C GLY A 46 13.81 -6.54 -1.34
N TYR A 47 14.36 -7.62 -0.79
CA TYR A 47 14.96 -8.71 -1.54
C TYR A 47 14.09 -9.96 -1.44
N TYR A 48 13.66 -10.46 -2.59
CA TYR A 48 12.75 -11.59 -2.67
C TYR A 48 13.53 -12.87 -2.95
N ASP A 49 13.33 -13.90 -2.13
CA ASP A 49 13.79 -15.25 -2.39
C ASP A 49 12.74 -16.04 -3.18
N SER A 50 13.02 -16.27 -4.46
CA SER A 50 12.14 -17.05 -5.33
C SER A 50 12.03 -18.54 -4.95
N ALA A 51 13.01 -19.11 -4.26
CA ALA A 51 12.98 -20.52 -3.86
C ALA A 51 12.09 -20.75 -2.64
N HIS A 52 12.09 -19.82 -1.68
CA HIS A 52 11.31 -19.92 -0.44
C HIS A 52 10.05 -19.06 -0.45
N GLN A 53 9.86 -18.23 -1.46
CA GLN A 53 8.74 -17.30 -1.61
C GLN A 53 8.59 -16.29 -0.45
N ARG A 54 9.73 -15.82 0.08
CA ARG A 54 9.80 -14.87 1.18
C ARG A 54 10.53 -13.60 0.79
N MET A 55 10.25 -12.52 1.50
CA MET A 55 10.92 -11.23 1.32
C MET A 55 11.66 -10.83 2.59
N THR A 56 12.89 -10.37 2.42
CA THR A 56 13.70 -9.79 3.47
C THR A 56 13.88 -8.32 3.15
N THR A 57 13.62 -7.45 4.12
CA THR A 57 13.61 -6.00 3.88
C THR A 57 14.73 -5.33 4.67
N PHE A 58 15.53 -4.53 4.00
CA PHE A 58 16.57 -3.72 4.63
C PHE A 58 16.08 -2.29 4.73
N VAL A 59 15.91 -1.80 5.97
CA VAL A 59 15.57 -0.41 6.26
C VAL A 59 16.87 0.37 6.35
N VAL A 60 17.06 1.35 5.46
CA VAL A 60 18.25 2.19 5.40
C VAL A 60 17.89 3.57 5.91
N SER A 61 18.52 4.01 6.99
CA SER A 61 18.27 5.31 7.63
C SER A 61 19.59 6.01 7.94
N GLY A 62 19.99 6.97 7.10
CA GLY A 62 21.34 7.55 7.19
C GLY A 62 22.41 6.47 7.06
N ASP A 63 23.18 6.23 8.13
CA ASP A 63 24.25 5.22 8.19
C ASP A 63 23.88 3.88 8.81
N THR A 64 22.65 3.74 9.30
CA THR A 64 22.17 2.47 9.85
C THR A 64 21.44 1.66 8.79
N ILE A 65 21.62 0.34 8.88
CA ILE A 65 20.84 -0.64 8.13
C ILE A 65 20.24 -1.59 9.17
N GLU A 66 18.92 -1.61 9.25
CA GLU A 66 18.15 -2.58 10.00
C GLU A 66 17.61 -3.65 9.05
N THR A 67 17.60 -4.91 9.49
CA THR A 67 17.06 -6.03 8.72
C THR A 67 15.74 -6.45 9.32
N ILE A 68 14.68 -6.36 8.53
CA ILE A 68 13.40 -7.00 8.80
C ILE A 68 13.52 -8.44 8.26
N PRO A 69 13.40 -9.46 9.14
CA PRO A 69 13.55 -10.86 8.74
C PRO A 69 12.52 -11.30 7.71
N ASP A 70 12.75 -12.48 7.14
CA ASP A 70 11.96 -13.04 6.06
C ASP A 70 10.46 -13.08 6.39
N GLN A 71 9.65 -12.46 5.55
CA GLN A 71 8.19 -12.42 5.65
C GLN A 71 7.55 -13.11 4.44
N GLU A 72 6.42 -13.75 4.67
CA GLU A 72 5.54 -14.16 3.58
C GLU A 72 5.02 -12.89 2.88
N VAL A 73 4.99 -12.95 1.55
CA VAL A 73 4.46 -11.85 0.74
C VAL A 73 3.17 -12.27 0.07
N LEU A 74 2.22 -11.35 0.01
CA LEU A 74 1.02 -11.53 -0.79
C LEU A 74 1.42 -11.47 -2.27
N GLN A 75 1.14 -12.55 -2.99
CA GLN A 75 1.47 -12.68 -4.41
C GLN A 75 0.19 -12.80 -5.22
N ASP A 76 0.20 -12.17 -6.39
CA ASP A 76 -0.77 -12.45 -7.43
C ASP A 76 -0.25 -13.66 -8.24
N PRO A 77 -0.98 -14.78 -8.29
CA PRO A 77 -0.59 -15.95 -9.08
C PRO A 77 -0.36 -15.64 -10.57
N GLU A 78 -1.02 -14.61 -11.10
CA GLU A 78 -0.87 -14.21 -12.51
C GLU A 78 0.30 -13.25 -12.73
N THR A 79 0.79 -12.59 -11.68
CA THR A 79 1.86 -11.60 -11.76
C THR A 79 2.99 -11.93 -10.76
N PRO A 80 3.90 -12.84 -11.12
CA PRO A 80 5.03 -13.19 -10.26
C PRO A 80 5.95 -12.00 -10.03
N ILE A 81 6.50 -11.90 -8.81
CA ILE A 81 7.48 -10.86 -8.44
C ILE A 81 8.69 -10.96 -9.37
N GLN A 82 9.01 -9.85 -10.04
CA GLN A 82 10.12 -9.75 -10.97
C GLN A 82 11.29 -8.97 -10.36
N PRO A 83 12.54 -9.25 -10.78
CA PRO A 83 13.68 -8.43 -10.42
C PRO A 83 13.52 -6.97 -10.87
N LEU A 84 13.91 -6.05 -10.00
CA LEU A 84 14.08 -4.64 -10.30
C LEU A 84 15.55 -4.37 -10.67
N ASP A 85 15.78 -3.83 -11.85
CA ASP A 85 17.10 -3.34 -12.26
C ASP A 85 17.28 -1.90 -11.77
N ILE A 86 18.07 -1.76 -10.69
CA ILE A 86 18.33 -0.45 -10.09
C ILE A 86 19.04 0.52 -11.04
N THR A 87 19.72 0.02 -12.08
CA THR A 87 20.43 0.88 -13.05
C THR A 87 19.49 1.68 -13.94
N HIS A 88 18.22 1.30 -14.02
CA HIS A 88 17.19 2.04 -14.74
C HIS A 88 16.54 3.16 -13.90
N VAL A 89 16.75 3.17 -12.58
CA VAL A 89 16.20 4.21 -11.69
C VAL A 89 17.02 5.50 -11.83
N ALA A 90 16.49 6.46 -12.58
CA ALA A 90 17.18 7.72 -12.86
C ALA A 90 16.64 8.93 -12.09
N HIS A 91 15.40 8.86 -11.59
CA HIS A 91 14.72 9.98 -10.94
C HIS A 91 14.82 9.91 -9.42
N ASP A 92 14.95 11.06 -8.78
CA ASP A 92 14.86 11.19 -7.32
C ASP A 92 13.40 11.28 -6.85
N GLU A 93 13.18 11.16 -5.55
CA GLU A 93 11.88 11.26 -4.89
C GLU A 93 11.15 12.56 -5.22
N HIS A 94 11.86 13.68 -5.38
CA HIS A 94 11.24 14.97 -5.63
C HIS A 94 10.61 15.01 -7.03
N ALA A 95 11.34 14.56 -8.05
CA ALA A 95 10.84 14.46 -9.41
C ALA A 95 9.64 13.50 -9.50
N ILE A 96 9.74 12.32 -8.87
CA ILE A 96 8.67 11.31 -8.85
C ILE A 96 7.39 11.87 -8.21
N LEU A 97 7.51 12.48 -7.03
CA LEU A 97 6.36 13.03 -6.30
C LEU A 97 5.75 14.24 -7.02
N THR A 98 6.56 15.05 -7.69
CA THR A 98 6.08 16.19 -8.49
C THR A 98 5.24 15.71 -9.67
N ALA A 99 5.75 14.76 -10.46
CA ALA A 99 5.01 14.20 -11.59
C ALA A 99 3.68 13.55 -11.14
N ALA A 100 3.69 12.82 -10.02
CA ALA A 100 2.47 12.24 -9.47
C ALA A 100 1.48 13.30 -8.94
N GLN A 101 1.98 14.40 -8.37
CA GLN A 101 1.14 15.50 -7.89
C GLN A 101 0.41 16.23 -9.03
N GLU A 102 1.02 16.34 -10.22
CA GLU A 102 0.35 16.86 -11.41
C GLU A 102 -0.85 16.00 -11.80
N VAL A 103 -0.70 14.67 -11.75
CA VAL A 103 -1.80 13.72 -12.01
C VAL A 103 -2.92 13.87 -10.99
N ILE A 104 -2.60 13.99 -9.70
CA ILE A 104 -3.61 14.25 -8.65
C ILE A 104 -4.35 15.55 -8.93
N THR A 105 -3.64 16.63 -9.24
CA THR A 105 -4.24 17.94 -9.46
C THR A 105 -5.17 17.96 -10.68
N LEU A 106 -4.79 17.25 -11.74
CA LEU A 106 -5.55 17.20 -12.99
C LEU A 106 -6.73 16.24 -12.94
N HIS A 107 -6.54 15.03 -12.42
CA HIS A 107 -7.52 13.95 -12.52
C HIS A 107 -8.28 13.67 -11.23
N HIS A 108 -7.74 14.08 -10.08
CA HIS A 108 -8.31 13.83 -8.76
C HIS A 108 -8.39 15.12 -7.93
N PRO A 109 -8.95 16.23 -8.43
CA PRO A 109 -8.89 17.54 -7.76
C PRO A 109 -9.60 17.60 -6.40
N LYS A 110 -10.43 16.61 -6.09
CA LYS A 110 -11.11 16.46 -4.79
C LYS A 110 -10.34 15.57 -3.80
N ALA A 111 -9.30 14.89 -4.26
CA ALA A 111 -8.45 14.10 -3.39
C ALA A 111 -7.57 15.07 -2.58
N PHE A 112 -7.74 15.05 -1.26
CA PHE A 112 -6.87 15.76 -0.32
C PHE A 112 -5.95 14.74 0.34
N PRO A 113 -4.68 14.60 -0.11
CA PRO A 113 -3.78 13.62 0.46
C PRO A 113 -3.45 13.91 1.92
N ILE A 114 -3.45 12.86 2.75
CA ILE A 114 -2.97 12.86 4.13
C ILE A 114 -1.67 12.06 4.31
N LYS A 115 -1.41 11.10 3.43
CA LYS A 115 -0.14 10.35 3.36
C LYS A 115 0.22 10.07 1.91
N ARG A 116 1.51 10.03 1.64
CA ARG A 116 2.08 9.76 0.32
C ARG A 116 3.25 8.80 0.48
N PHE A 117 3.34 7.83 -0.41
CA PHE A 117 4.47 6.91 -0.48
C PHE A 117 4.58 6.39 -1.91
N PHE A 118 5.72 5.81 -2.25
CA PHE A 118 5.84 5.09 -3.50
C PHE A 118 6.68 3.83 -3.37
N ILE A 119 6.45 2.93 -4.32
CA ILE A 119 7.21 1.71 -4.51
C ILE A 119 7.83 1.76 -5.90
N ILE A 120 9.15 1.64 -5.98
CA ILE A 120 9.87 1.31 -7.20
C ILE A 120 9.85 -0.20 -7.33
N GLN A 121 9.31 -0.72 -8.42
CA GLN A 121 9.17 -2.16 -8.63
C GLN A 121 9.03 -2.50 -10.10
N ASN A 122 9.27 -3.76 -10.43
CA ASN A 122 8.93 -4.33 -11.72
C ASN A 122 7.54 -4.98 -11.67
N SER A 123 6.70 -4.68 -12.66
CA SER A 123 5.31 -5.14 -12.75
C SER A 123 4.99 -5.62 -14.17
N ASN A 124 3.74 -6.03 -14.41
CA ASN A 124 3.27 -6.35 -15.76
C ASN A 124 3.31 -5.17 -16.76
N LEU A 125 3.49 -3.93 -16.27
CA LEU A 125 3.71 -2.73 -17.10
C LEU A 125 5.20 -2.40 -17.28
N GLY A 126 6.09 -3.30 -16.86
CA GLY A 126 7.53 -3.05 -16.73
C GLY A 126 7.87 -2.41 -15.39
N GLU A 127 9.05 -1.78 -15.36
CA GLU A 127 9.56 -1.07 -14.18
C GLU A 127 8.88 0.29 -14.03
N ILE A 128 8.35 0.51 -12.83
CA ILE A 128 7.47 1.63 -12.54
C ILE A 128 7.79 2.27 -11.19
N TYR A 129 7.39 3.53 -11.09
CA TYR A 129 7.10 4.18 -9.82
C TYR A 129 5.60 4.02 -9.54
N ASN A 130 5.23 3.23 -8.54
CA ASN A 130 3.85 3.13 -8.07
C ASN A 130 3.64 4.08 -6.89
N VAL A 131 3.15 5.29 -7.16
CA VAL A 131 2.91 6.34 -6.18
C VAL A 131 1.50 6.22 -5.63
N SER A 132 1.38 6.15 -4.31
CA SER A 132 0.12 5.98 -3.60
C SER A 132 -0.16 7.18 -2.70
N TYR A 133 -1.38 7.70 -2.81
CA TYR A 133 -1.91 8.76 -1.97
C TYR A 133 -3.06 8.19 -1.14
N LEU A 134 -2.97 8.30 0.18
CA LEU A 134 -4.12 8.12 1.07
C LEU A 134 -4.79 9.48 1.26
N THR A 135 -6.10 9.56 1.08
CA THR A 135 -6.85 10.82 1.13
C THR A 135 -7.64 10.99 2.44
N GLN A 136 -8.08 12.22 2.74
CA GLN A 136 -8.96 12.53 3.87
C GLN A 136 -10.31 11.80 3.79
N THR A 137 -10.78 11.46 2.59
CA THR A 137 -12.02 10.71 2.37
C THR A 137 -11.83 9.20 2.50
N PHE A 138 -10.70 8.74 3.03
CA PHE A 138 -10.33 7.32 3.12
C PHE A 138 -10.37 6.61 1.75
N SER A 139 -10.02 7.33 0.69
CA SER A 139 -9.72 6.72 -0.61
C SER A 139 -8.21 6.59 -0.80
N SER A 140 -7.79 5.64 -1.62
CA SER A 140 -6.43 5.55 -2.12
C SER A 140 -6.39 5.88 -3.61
N VAL A 141 -5.51 6.80 -3.98
CA VAL A 141 -5.20 7.08 -5.39
C VAL A 141 -3.83 6.48 -5.70
N ASN A 142 -3.79 5.55 -6.65
CA ASN A 142 -2.57 4.88 -7.10
C ASN A 142 -2.23 5.39 -8.50
N ILE A 143 -0.99 5.83 -8.70
CA ILE A 143 -0.48 6.36 -9.96
C ILE A 143 0.77 5.57 -10.32
N LYS A 144 0.77 4.94 -11.49
CA LYS A 144 1.90 4.21 -12.05
C LYS A 144 2.58 5.07 -13.10
N LEU A 145 3.83 5.45 -12.84
CA LEU A 145 4.68 6.20 -13.76
C LEU A 145 5.76 5.28 -14.33
N ALA A 146 6.10 5.45 -15.61
CA ALA A 146 7.22 4.76 -16.21
C ALA A 146 8.55 5.18 -15.57
N ILE A 147 9.44 4.21 -15.32
CA ILE A 147 10.74 4.49 -14.69
C ILE A 147 11.61 5.45 -15.51
N ARG A 148 11.46 5.43 -16.84
CA ARG A 148 12.39 6.06 -17.78
C ARG A 148 12.16 7.57 -17.90
N ASP A 149 10.89 7.98 -17.99
CA ASP A 149 10.51 9.35 -18.36
C ASP A 149 9.37 9.93 -17.52
N LEU A 150 8.93 9.23 -16.47
CA LEU A 150 7.82 9.62 -15.60
C LEU A 150 6.46 9.74 -16.33
N SER A 151 6.33 9.20 -17.55
CA SER A 151 5.05 9.17 -18.25
C SER A 151 4.01 8.35 -17.47
N VAL A 152 2.76 8.81 -17.47
CA VAL A 152 1.66 8.16 -16.75
C VAL A 152 1.24 6.92 -17.52
N LEU A 153 1.44 5.75 -16.92
CA LEU A 153 1.01 4.46 -17.48
C LEU A 153 -0.41 4.11 -17.05
N LYS A 154 -0.75 4.40 -15.80
CA LYS A 154 -2.08 4.13 -15.22
C LYS A 154 -2.31 4.99 -13.98
N HIS A 155 -3.55 5.37 -13.73
CA HIS A 155 -3.98 5.84 -12.42
C HIS A 155 -5.35 5.27 -12.04
N SER A 156 -5.62 5.14 -10.75
CA SER A 156 -6.89 4.63 -10.24
C SER A 156 -7.18 5.14 -8.83
N GLU A 157 -8.44 5.40 -8.53
CA GLU A 157 -8.93 5.67 -7.18
C GLU A 157 -9.73 4.47 -6.66
N SER A 158 -9.56 4.13 -5.39
CA SER A 158 -10.36 3.10 -4.71
C SER A 158 -10.76 3.56 -3.31
N GLN A 159 -12.00 3.30 -2.91
CA GLN A 159 -12.47 3.55 -1.55
C GLN A 159 -11.95 2.46 -0.62
N LEU A 160 -11.39 2.83 0.53
CA LEU A 160 -10.92 1.86 1.53
C LEU A 160 -12.03 1.44 2.48
N MET A 161 -13.10 2.22 2.58
CA MET A 161 -14.28 1.92 3.40
C MET A 161 -15.56 2.16 2.60
N ASN A 162 -16.42 1.15 2.56
CA ASN A 162 -17.77 1.27 2.02
C ASN A 162 -18.75 1.31 3.19
N PHE A 163 -19.22 2.51 3.56
CA PHE A 163 -20.14 2.70 4.69
C PHE A 163 -21.61 2.33 4.38
N ASP A 164 -21.91 1.88 3.16
CA ASP A 164 -23.27 1.67 2.65
C ASP A 164 -24.10 0.56 3.31
N LYS A 165 -23.54 -0.25 4.24
CA LYS A 165 -24.28 -1.37 4.86
C LYS A 165 -25.04 -1.03 6.15
N GLY A 166 -24.97 0.22 6.63
CA GLY A 166 -25.64 0.63 7.88
C GLY A 166 -27.08 1.13 7.73
N GLU A 167 -27.44 1.72 6.59
CA GLU A 167 -28.77 2.34 6.42
C GLU A 167 -29.87 1.33 6.07
N GLN A 168 -29.54 0.27 5.33
CA GLN A 168 -30.50 -0.79 5.00
C GLN A 168 -30.99 -1.49 6.27
N THR A 169 -30.09 -1.74 7.23
CA THR A 169 -30.41 -2.44 8.49
C THR A 169 -31.26 -1.61 9.46
N LEU A 170 -31.18 -0.28 9.41
CA LEU A 170 -32.05 0.60 10.21
C LEU A 170 -33.45 0.72 9.62
N LYS A 171 -33.57 0.80 8.28
CA LYS A 171 -34.87 0.79 7.60
C LYS A 171 -35.58 -0.56 7.76
N ASP A 172 -34.86 -1.67 7.65
CA ASP A 172 -35.39 -3.02 7.88
C ASP A 172 -35.85 -3.24 9.33
N ARG A 173 -35.14 -2.65 10.31
CA ARG A 173 -35.55 -2.69 11.73
C ARG A 173 -36.77 -1.82 12.02
N ALA A 174 -36.87 -0.64 11.40
CA ALA A 174 -38.03 0.23 11.54
C ALA A 174 -39.29 -0.39 10.91
N GLN A 175 -39.17 -1.03 9.75
CA GLN A 175 -40.29 -1.70 9.08
C GLN A 175 -40.78 -2.94 9.85
N LYS A 176 -39.87 -3.72 10.45
CA LYS A 176 -40.21 -4.90 11.26
C LYS A 176 -40.91 -4.56 12.58
N HIS A 177 -40.74 -3.35 13.11
CA HIS A 177 -41.45 -2.86 14.30
C HIS A 177 -42.84 -2.29 14.01
N LEU A 178 -43.08 -1.80 12.79
CA LEU A 178 -44.39 -1.28 12.36
C LEU A 178 -45.38 -2.36 11.90
N SER A 179 -44.91 -3.59 11.65
CA SER A 179 -45.73 -4.71 11.18
C SER A 179 -46.07 -5.76 12.26
N ARG A 180 -45.98 -5.41 13.55
CA ARG A 180 -46.47 -6.29 14.62
C ARG A 180 -48.00 -6.23 14.71
N PRO A 181 -48.74 -7.34 14.56
CA PRO A 181 -50.19 -7.36 14.74
C PRO A 181 -50.58 -6.98 16.17
N GLU A 182 -51.66 -6.21 16.34
CA GLU A 182 -52.26 -5.76 17.61
C GLU A 182 -52.86 -6.91 18.48
N ALA A 183 -52.25 -8.09 18.50
CA ALA A 183 -52.80 -9.25 19.20
C ALA A 183 -52.38 -9.37 20.68
N ASP A 184 -51.40 -8.60 21.16
CA ASP A 184 -50.82 -8.80 22.50
C ASP A 184 -51.28 -7.81 23.59
N ILE A 185 -52.23 -6.90 23.31
CA ILE A 185 -52.82 -6.01 24.32
C ILE A 185 -54.14 -6.59 24.86
N LYS A 186 -54.16 -7.85 25.30
CA LYS A 186 -55.26 -8.43 26.09
C LYS A 186 -54.76 -9.45 27.11
N ARG A 187 -53.87 -9.06 28.03
CA ARG A 187 -53.55 -9.85 29.24
C ARG A 187 -53.39 -9.05 30.54
N PHE A 188 -53.95 -7.83 30.61
CA PHE A 188 -54.07 -7.07 31.86
C PHE A 188 -55.53 -6.67 32.12
N SER A 189 -56.39 -7.66 32.32
CA SER A 189 -57.60 -7.47 33.13
C SER A 189 -58.00 -8.83 33.71
N ARG A 190 -57.70 -9.06 34.98
CA ARG A 190 -58.35 -9.96 35.95
C ARG A 190 -57.37 -10.21 37.09
N ASP A 191 -57.44 -9.35 38.10
CA ASP A 191 -57.51 -9.79 39.49
C ASP A 191 -57.76 -8.57 40.40
N THR A 192 -59.04 -8.26 40.58
CA THR A 192 -59.55 -7.56 41.75
C THR A 192 -60.56 -8.50 42.39
N GLY A 193 -60.19 -9.14 43.51
CA GLY A 193 -61.10 -10.01 44.21
C GLY A 193 -60.49 -10.83 45.34
N LYS A 194 -60.10 -10.17 46.44
CA LYS A 194 -60.59 -10.43 47.82
C LYS A 194 -59.86 -9.56 48.82
#